data_AF-A0A962Y1W3-F1
#
_entry.id   AF-A0A962Y1W3-F1
#
_cell.length_a   1.000
_cell.length_b   1.000
_cell.length_c   1.000
_cell.angle_alpha   90.00
_cell.angle_beta   90.00
_cell.angle_gamma   90.00
#
_symmetry.space_group_name_H-M   'P 1'
#
loop_
_entity.id
_entity.type
_entity.pdbx_description
1 polymer ?
#
loop_
_entity_poly.entity_id
_entity_poly.type
_entity_poly.pdbx_seq_one_letter_code
_entity_poly.pdbx_strand_id
1 'polypeptide(L)'
;MAFADWARVERVSSVGRAEIGARRIYILPTRYGLMFGALLFLMLLGSVNYVNNPGHLLTFVLAGLAANAIYQTWRNLRGLRLVCHGGPPVFSGDSVPYSVELNGAGRARPAIQLMFDDSSPVLVDIDSETRPQRVQLQLQGIPRGLHDPGRLVVSTRYPMGLLCAWCYVACSRPMLVYPKPGAQWTPPGASGDSGAHAAWGGGNDDFAGLRGYRPGDLPSQIDWKSYARERGLNTRMFSGQAATPLWIDWVHAPGGDIESRLSALTRAVLDAEAGGRRYGLRTPGTTIAPGLGPAHRHQCLRHLALYGSGDA
;
A
#
# COMPACT_ATOMS: atom_id res chain seq x y z
N MET A 1 28.99 0.13 6.85
CA MET A 1 29.48 -0.67 5.71
C MET A 1 28.72 -1.98 5.71
N ALA A 2 27.72 -2.09 4.84
CA ALA A 2 26.62 -3.01 5.03
C ALA A 2 27.01 -4.44 4.64
N PHE A 3 27.00 -5.36 5.60
CA PHE A 3 26.99 -6.81 5.34
C PHE A 3 25.88 -7.26 4.35
N ALA A 4 24.94 -6.36 4.03
CA ALA A 4 23.84 -6.55 3.09
C ALA A 4 24.29 -6.73 1.62
N ASP A 5 25.42 -6.17 1.19
CA ASP A 5 25.80 -6.16 -0.24
C ASP A 5 26.43 -7.49 -0.71
N TRP A 6 26.96 -8.30 0.21
CA TRP A 6 27.48 -9.65 -0.08
C TRP A 6 26.45 -10.77 0.13
N ALA A 7 25.31 -10.45 0.75
CA ALA A 7 24.33 -11.45 1.15
C ALA A 7 23.52 -11.97 -0.04
N ARG A 8 23.31 -13.29 -0.09
CA ARG A 8 22.46 -13.92 -1.12
C ARG A 8 21.01 -13.54 -0.85
N VAL A 9 20.45 -12.70 -1.71
CA VAL A 9 19.05 -12.25 -1.63
C VAL A 9 18.15 -13.28 -2.32
N GLU A 10 17.10 -13.76 -1.65
CA GLU A 10 16.03 -14.53 -2.30
C GLU A 10 15.20 -13.57 -3.13
N ARG A 11 15.16 -13.80 -4.46
CA ARG A 11 14.34 -12.98 -5.33
C ARG A 11 12.94 -13.53 -5.35
N VAL A 12 11.98 -12.64 -5.16
CA VAL A 12 10.58 -12.96 -5.35
C VAL A 12 10.35 -13.32 -6.83
N SER A 13 9.64 -14.43 -7.05
CA SER A 13 9.19 -14.85 -8.39
C SER A 13 8.26 -13.80 -9.02
N SER A 14 8.02 -13.89 -10.33
CA SER A 14 7.10 -12.99 -11.06
C SER A 14 5.69 -12.91 -10.44
N VAL A 15 5.28 -13.93 -9.68
CA VAL A 15 3.97 -14.01 -8.99
C VAL A 15 3.97 -13.29 -7.64
N GLY A 16 5.11 -12.78 -7.16
CA GLY A 16 5.22 -12.16 -5.85
C GLY A 16 5.60 -13.15 -4.73
N ARG A 17 5.90 -14.41 -5.06
CA ARG A 17 6.22 -15.47 -4.08
C ARG A 17 7.72 -15.71 -3.90
N ALA A 18 8.17 -15.88 -2.66
CA ALA A 18 9.51 -16.35 -2.32
C ALA A 18 9.43 -17.50 -1.30
N GLU A 19 10.33 -18.48 -1.41
CA GLU A 19 10.52 -19.54 -0.41
C GLU A 19 11.95 -19.48 0.12
N ILE A 20 12.10 -19.42 1.45
CA ILE A 20 13.41 -19.27 2.08
C ILE A 20 14.19 -20.58 1.99
N GLY A 21 15.21 -20.60 1.13
CA GLY A 21 16.13 -21.71 0.97
C GLY A 21 17.14 -21.84 2.11
N ALA A 22 17.56 -23.07 2.40
CA ALA A 22 18.51 -23.40 3.48
C ALA A 22 19.87 -22.67 3.39
N ARG A 23 20.35 -22.40 2.16
CA ARG A 23 21.69 -21.82 1.90
C ARG A 23 21.76 -20.29 2.02
N ARG A 24 20.62 -19.61 2.28
CA ARG A 24 20.54 -18.14 2.35
C ARG A 24 20.21 -17.64 3.76
N ILE A 25 20.23 -18.54 4.74
CA ILE A 25 20.02 -18.22 6.14
C ILE A 25 21.37 -18.01 6.79
N TYR A 26 21.60 -16.81 7.30
CA TYR A 26 22.78 -16.45 8.07
C TYR A 26 22.42 -16.55 9.56
N ILE A 27 23.36 -17.02 10.38
CA ILE A 27 23.16 -17.18 11.84
C ILE A 27 24.39 -16.59 12.54
N LEU A 28 24.15 -15.70 13.50
CA LEU A 28 25.20 -15.17 14.37
C LEU A 28 24.75 -15.24 15.84
N PRO A 29 25.70 -15.38 16.78
CA PRO A 29 25.40 -15.24 18.20
C PRO A 29 24.99 -13.79 18.51
N THR A 30 23.98 -13.64 19.38
CA THR A 30 23.65 -12.35 19.97
C THR A 30 24.65 -12.01 21.08
N ARG A 31 24.55 -10.82 21.68
CA ARG A 31 25.31 -10.49 22.90
C ARG A 31 25.15 -11.55 24.01
N TYR A 32 23.93 -12.07 24.17
CA TYR A 32 23.63 -13.11 25.16
C TYR A 32 24.23 -14.45 24.76
N GLY A 33 24.23 -14.78 23.47
CA GLY A 33 24.91 -15.96 22.93
C GLY A 33 26.43 -15.93 23.17
N LEU A 34 27.06 -14.77 22.98
CA LEU A 34 28.49 -14.59 23.25
C LEU A 34 28.81 -14.73 24.75
N MET A 35 28.03 -14.09 25.62
CA MET A 35 28.18 -14.24 27.07
C MET A 35 28.00 -15.69 27.52
N PHE A 36 26.99 -16.38 26.98
CA PHE A 36 26.74 -17.79 27.26
C PHE A 36 27.89 -18.68 26.79
N GLY A 37 28.43 -18.43 25.59
CA GLY A 37 29.59 -19.14 25.07
C GLY A 37 30.85 -18.93 25.93
N ALA A 38 31.09 -17.69 26.37
CA ALA A 38 32.20 -17.37 27.27
C ALA A 38 32.04 -18.06 28.63
N LEU A 39 30.83 -18.09 29.18
CA LEU A 39 30.55 -18.80 30.44
C LEU A 39 30.77 -20.31 30.29
N LEU A 40 30.29 -20.93 29.21
CA LEU A 40 30.55 -22.35 28.94
C LEU A 40 32.03 -22.66 28.82
N PHE A 41 32.78 -21.78 28.16
CA PHE A 41 34.23 -21.92 28.03
C PHE A 41 34.92 -21.85 29.39
N LEU A 42 34.56 -20.88 30.24
CA LEU A 42 35.10 -20.76 31.60
C LEU A 42 34.72 -21.96 32.48
N MET A 43 33.47 -22.43 32.39
CA MET A 43 33.02 -23.64 33.10
C MET A 43 33.80 -24.87 32.66
N LEU A 44 34.07 -25.02 31.36
CA LEU A 44 34.88 -26.11 30.83
C LEU A 44 36.30 -26.04 31.37
N LEU A 45 36.93 -24.86 31.32
CA LEU A 45 38.29 -24.64 31.82
C LEU A 45 38.39 -24.95 33.33
N GLY A 46 37.43 -24.46 34.12
CA GLY A 46 37.35 -24.78 35.55
C GLY A 46 37.15 -26.27 35.80
N SER A 47 36.27 -26.93 35.03
CA SER A 47 36.01 -28.36 35.19
C SER A 47 37.24 -29.21 34.87
N VAL A 48 37.96 -28.87 33.79
CA VAL A 48 39.25 -29.50 33.43
C VAL A 48 40.29 -29.27 34.51
N ASN A 49 40.44 -28.04 34.99
CA ASN A 49 41.47 -27.68 35.97
C ASN A 49 41.29 -28.40 37.31
N TYR A 50 40.04 -28.61 37.74
CA TYR A 50 39.72 -29.24 39.02
C TYR A 50 39.30 -30.71 38.90
N VAL A 51 39.37 -31.33 37.71
CA VAL A 51 38.90 -32.71 37.44
C VAL A 51 37.45 -32.91 37.96
N ASN A 52 36.60 -31.92 37.73
CA ASN A 52 35.24 -31.88 38.26
C ASN A 52 34.25 -32.55 37.29
N ASN A 53 33.98 -33.84 37.51
CA ASN A 53 33.05 -34.63 36.68
C ASN A 53 31.64 -34.03 36.56
N PRO A 54 30.94 -33.62 37.65
CA PRO A 54 29.68 -32.88 37.55
C PRO A 54 29.76 -31.60 36.71
N GLY A 55 30.87 -30.86 36.81
CA GLY A 55 31.13 -29.66 36.01
C GLY A 55 31.17 -29.96 34.50
N HIS A 56 31.83 -31.06 34.10
CA HIS A 56 31.83 -31.54 32.72
C HIS A 56 30.42 -31.90 32.24
N LEU A 57 29.66 -32.67 33.05
CA LEU A 57 28.30 -33.08 32.71
C LEU A 57 27.41 -31.86 32.42
N LEU A 58 27.38 -30.90 33.34
CA LEU A 58 26.56 -29.69 33.18
C LEU A 58 26.99 -28.87 31.95
N THR A 59 28.30 -28.69 31.74
CA THR A 59 28.84 -27.95 30.59
C THR A 59 28.42 -28.59 29.27
N PHE A 60 28.52 -29.91 29.15
CA PHE A 60 28.14 -30.61 27.91
C PHE A 60 26.62 -30.67 27.70
N VAL A 61 25.82 -30.77 28.76
CA VAL A 61 24.36 -30.66 28.66
C VAL A 61 23.97 -29.27 28.12
N LEU A 62 24.53 -28.20 28.68
CA LEU A 62 24.27 -26.83 28.22
C LEU A 62 24.78 -26.59 26.80
N ALA A 63 25.94 -27.13 26.44
CA ALA A 63 26.44 -27.08 25.07
C ALA A 63 25.53 -27.83 24.08
N GLY A 64 24.99 -28.98 24.48
CA GLY A 64 24.00 -29.73 23.70
C GLY A 64 22.69 -28.95 23.49
N LEU A 65 22.20 -28.27 24.54
CA LEU A 65 21.05 -27.36 24.44
C LEU A 65 21.32 -26.20 23.47
N ALA A 66 22.52 -25.61 23.51
CA ALA A 66 22.91 -24.56 22.58
C ALA A 66 23.01 -25.07 21.13
N ALA A 67 23.59 -26.25 20.90
CA ALA A 67 23.61 -26.87 19.57
C ALA A 67 22.19 -27.13 19.03
N ASN A 68 21.28 -27.59 19.89
CA ASN A 68 19.87 -27.75 19.55
C ASN A 68 19.20 -26.39 19.28
N ALA A 69 19.55 -25.34 20.03
CA ALA A 69 19.05 -23.98 19.77
C ALA A 69 19.48 -23.50 18.38
N ILE A 70 20.74 -23.73 17.96
CA ILE A 70 21.21 -23.41 16.59
C ILE A 70 20.33 -24.07 15.53
N TYR A 71 20.07 -25.38 15.69
CA TYR A 71 19.22 -26.11 14.76
C TYR A 71 17.79 -25.55 14.71
N GLN A 72 17.20 -25.24 15.87
CA GLN A 72 15.86 -24.67 15.95
C GLN A 72 15.77 -23.28 15.33
N THR A 73 16.74 -22.39 15.59
CA THR A 73 16.78 -21.04 15.00
C THR A 73 16.86 -21.12 13.47
N TRP A 74 17.69 -22.00 12.92
CA TRP A 74 17.76 -22.23 11.47
C TRP A 74 16.47 -22.82 10.90
N ARG A 75 15.92 -23.84 11.56
CA ARG A 75 14.68 -24.53 11.14
C ARG A 75 13.47 -23.60 11.14
N ASN A 76 13.48 -22.58 12.00
CA ASN A 76 12.41 -21.60 12.13
C ASN A 76 12.23 -20.74 10.86
N LEU A 77 13.33 -20.39 10.17
CA LEU A 77 13.27 -19.67 8.89
C LEU A 77 13.20 -20.60 7.67
N ARG A 78 13.82 -21.78 7.72
CA ARG A 78 13.90 -22.68 6.57
C ARG A 78 12.52 -23.07 6.03
N GLY A 79 12.31 -22.85 4.73
CA GLY A 79 11.08 -23.20 4.00
C GLY A 79 9.87 -22.34 4.39
N LEU A 80 10.08 -21.19 5.04
CA LEU A 80 9.03 -20.18 5.19
C LEU A 80 8.73 -19.59 3.81
N ARG A 81 7.45 -19.53 3.45
CA ARG A 81 6.98 -18.96 2.19
C ARG A 81 6.40 -17.59 2.44
N LEU A 82 6.74 -16.64 1.57
CA LEU A 82 6.30 -15.27 1.64
C LEU A 82 5.67 -14.85 0.31
N VAL A 83 4.64 -14.02 0.37
CA VAL A 83 4.06 -13.35 -0.79
C VAL A 83 4.04 -11.85 -0.53
N CYS A 84 4.77 -11.06 -1.32
CA CYS A 84 4.72 -9.61 -1.22
C CYS A 84 3.51 -9.11 -2.03
N HIS A 85 2.55 -8.46 -1.38
CA HIS A 85 1.33 -8.00 -2.05
C HIS A 85 1.40 -6.55 -2.55
N GLY A 86 2.31 -5.75 -2.00
CA GLY A 86 2.34 -4.31 -2.23
C GLY A 86 1.49 -3.56 -1.19
N GLY A 87 1.25 -2.29 -1.45
CA GLY A 87 0.40 -1.43 -0.64
C GLY A 87 -0.66 -0.72 -1.48
N PRO A 88 -1.81 -0.35 -0.89
CA PRO A 88 -2.68 0.64 -1.52
C PRO A 88 -1.92 1.96 -1.67
N PRO A 89 -2.18 2.74 -2.73
CA PRO A 89 -1.56 4.05 -2.88
C PRO A 89 -1.99 5.01 -1.76
N VAL A 90 -1.03 5.75 -1.22
CA VAL A 90 -1.26 6.77 -0.16
C VAL A 90 -0.68 8.12 -0.58
N PHE A 91 -0.95 9.18 0.18
CA PHE A 91 -0.41 10.50 -0.10
C PHE A 91 0.99 10.67 0.51
N SER A 92 1.82 11.48 -0.14
CA SER A 92 3.17 11.81 0.34
C SER A 92 3.11 12.44 1.73
N GLY A 93 3.94 11.91 2.64
CA GLY A 93 3.98 12.30 4.05
C GLY A 93 3.17 11.40 4.98
N ASP A 94 2.28 10.55 4.44
CA ASP A 94 1.60 9.52 5.22
C ASP A 94 2.44 8.24 5.31
N SER A 95 2.11 7.38 6.27
CA SER A 95 2.70 6.05 6.38
C SER A 95 2.19 5.15 5.26
N VAL A 96 3.10 4.52 4.51
CA VAL A 96 2.79 3.62 3.39
C VAL A 96 2.65 2.19 3.93
N PRO A 97 1.44 1.61 3.99
CA PRO A 97 1.27 0.23 4.42
C PRO A 97 1.70 -0.73 3.32
N TYR A 98 2.66 -1.60 3.61
CA TYR A 98 3.11 -2.66 2.71
C TYR A 98 2.69 -4.03 3.25
N SER A 99 1.88 -4.75 2.48
CA SER A 99 1.35 -6.04 2.90
C SER A 99 2.24 -7.19 2.45
N VAL A 100 2.63 -8.02 3.42
CA VAL A 100 3.34 -9.28 3.22
C VAL A 100 2.51 -10.40 3.80
N GLU A 101 2.36 -11.47 3.04
CA GLU A 101 1.67 -12.67 3.47
C GLU A 101 2.68 -13.77 3.77
N LEU A 102 2.54 -14.42 4.92
CA LEU A 102 3.42 -15.46 5.42
C LEU A 102 2.70 -16.79 5.46
N ASN A 103 3.38 -17.86 5.08
CA ASN A 103 2.87 -19.21 5.16
C ASN A 103 3.93 -20.13 5.79
N GLY A 104 3.60 -20.67 6.96
CA GLY A 104 4.47 -21.55 7.75
C GLY A 104 4.75 -22.92 7.12
N ALA A 105 4.02 -23.27 6.05
CA ALA A 105 4.06 -24.57 5.38
C ALA A 105 3.72 -25.74 6.34
N GLY A 106 2.65 -25.58 7.13
CA GLY A 106 2.17 -26.59 8.08
C GLY A 106 3.01 -26.72 9.36
N ARG A 107 3.85 -25.72 9.67
CA ARG A 107 4.69 -25.68 10.87
C ARG A 107 4.51 -24.36 11.58
N ALA A 108 4.38 -24.42 12.90
CA ALA A 108 4.45 -23.24 13.74
C ALA A 108 5.85 -22.63 13.65
N ARG A 109 5.91 -21.31 13.51
CA ARG A 109 7.13 -20.51 13.41
C ARG A 109 7.00 -19.28 14.31
N PRO A 110 7.39 -19.40 15.57
CA PRO A 110 7.32 -18.30 16.53
C PRO A 110 8.39 -17.24 16.26
N ALA A 111 8.14 -16.03 16.73
CA ALA A 111 9.06 -14.89 16.74
C ALA A 111 9.75 -14.66 15.39
N ILE A 112 8.95 -14.62 14.31
CA ILE A 112 9.40 -14.16 13.00
C ILE A 112 9.31 -12.64 12.99
N GLN A 113 10.43 -11.99 12.68
CA GLN A 113 10.50 -10.54 12.58
C GLN A 113 10.67 -10.14 11.12
N LEU A 114 9.86 -9.19 10.68
CA LEU A 114 9.88 -8.60 9.34
C LEU A 114 10.26 -7.13 9.44
N MET A 115 11.17 -6.68 8.58
CA MET A 115 11.61 -5.29 8.57
C MET A 115 12.16 -4.90 7.19
N PHE A 116 11.70 -3.78 6.64
CA PHE A 116 12.41 -3.03 5.60
C PHE A 116 13.38 -2.03 6.25
N ASP A 117 14.41 -1.59 5.52
CA ASP A 117 15.45 -0.68 6.01
C ASP A 117 14.87 0.59 6.68
N ASP A 118 13.80 1.15 6.11
CA ASP A 118 13.13 2.38 6.59
C ASP A 118 11.79 2.12 7.32
N SER A 119 11.65 0.97 7.98
CA SER A 119 10.43 0.59 8.70
C SER A 119 10.70 0.09 10.12
N SER A 120 9.70 0.19 10.99
CA SER A 120 9.77 -0.45 12.29
C SER A 120 9.63 -1.98 12.14
N PRO A 121 10.39 -2.76 12.93
CA PRO A 121 10.31 -4.21 12.85
C PRO A 121 8.95 -4.69 13.38
N VAL A 122 8.32 -5.60 12.65
CA VAL A 122 7.08 -6.27 13.04
C VAL A 122 7.39 -7.69 13.46
N LEU A 123 7.03 -8.05 14.70
CA LEU A 123 7.16 -9.40 15.22
C LEU A 123 5.82 -10.14 15.05
N VAL A 124 5.88 -11.36 14.55
CA VAL A 124 4.71 -12.20 14.32
C VAL A 124 5.01 -13.66 14.67
N ASP A 125 4.04 -14.31 15.28
CA ASP A 125 4.01 -15.75 15.46
C ASP A 125 3.13 -16.35 14.36
N ILE A 126 3.69 -17.30 13.61
CA ILE A 126 2.96 -18.03 12.58
C ILE A 126 2.55 -19.36 13.19
N ASP A 127 1.25 -19.64 13.18
CA ASP A 127 0.72 -20.90 13.67
C ASP A 127 1.01 -22.06 12.71
N SER A 128 0.78 -23.28 13.20
CA SER A 128 0.93 -24.50 12.39
C SER A 128 -0.17 -24.69 11.35
N GLU A 129 -1.21 -23.85 11.39
CA GLU A 129 -2.30 -23.87 10.41
C GLU A 129 -1.80 -23.62 8.99
N THR A 130 -2.52 -24.16 8.01
CA THR A 130 -2.20 -23.97 6.59
C THR A 130 -2.62 -22.59 6.08
N ARG A 131 -3.38 -21.82 6.87
CA ARG A 131 -3.88 -20.51 6.46
C ARG A 131 -2.73 -19.51 6.41
N PRO A 132 -2.58 -18.77 5.30
CA PRO A 132 -1.60 -17.69 5.24
C PRO A 132 -2.00 -16.55 6.17
N GLN A 133 -1.02 -15.98 6.87
CA GLN A 133 -1.19 -14.85 7.76
C GLN A 133 -0.69 -13.58 7.07
N ARG A 134 -1.51 -12.52 7.09
CA ARG A 134 -1.17 -11.24 6.47
C ARG A 134 -0.63 -10.27 7.50
N VAL A 135 0.53 -9.70 7.23
CA VAL A 135 1.23 -8.71 8.05
C VAL A 135 1.36 -7.42 7.25
N GLN A 136 1.23 -6.28 7.92
CA GLN A 136 1.41 -4.97 7.31
C GLN A 136 2.63 -4.29 7.95
N LEU A 137 3.60 -3.94 7.11
CA LEU A 137 4.72 -3.08 7.49
C LEU A 137 4.37 -1.63 7.16
N GLN A 138 4.86 -0.69 7.97
CA GLN A 138 4.61 0.73 7.82
C GLN A 138 5.92 1.41 7.42
N LEU A 139 6.00 1.88 6.17
CA LEU A 139 7.13 2.65 5.67
C LEU A 139 6.82 4.14 5.80
N GLN A 140 7.81 4.93 6.23
CA GLN A 140 7.63 6.35 6.49
C GLN A 140 8.52 7.21 5.60
N GLY A 141 8.12 8.46 5.38
CA GLY A 141 8.97 9.46 4.72
C GLY A 141 9.20 9.21 3.23
N ILE A 142 8.39 8.38 2.58
CA ILE A 142 8.51 8.13 1.14
C ILE A 142 7.93 9.35 0.39
N PRO A 143 8.71 9.98 -0.52
CA PRO A 143 8.22 11.09 -1.33
C PRO A 143 7.19 10.62 -2.37
N ARG A 144 6.60 11.55 -3.13
CA ARG A 144 5.70 11.19 -4.24
C ARG A 144 6.44 10.41 -5.33
N GLY A 145 5.73 9.50 -5.99
CA GLY A 145 6.24 8.74 -7.12
C GLY A 145 6.00 7.24 -7.01
N LEU A 146 6.68 6.49 -7.86
CA LEU A 146 6.71 5.03 -7.83
C LEU A 146 7.98 4.56 -7.13
N HIS A 147 7.82 3.81 -6.04
CA HIS A 147 8.92 3.39 -5.18
C HIS A 147 9.02 1.87 -5.08
N ASP A 148 10.24 1.35 -5.25
CA ASP A 148 10.53 -0.03 -4.89
C ASP A 148 10.65 -0.14 -3.36
N PRO A 149 9.91 -1.05 -2.70
CA PRO A 149 10.06 -1.29 -1.25
C PRO A 149 11.44 -1.85 -0.87
N GLY A 150 12.21 -2.35 -1.84
CA GLY A 150 13.56 -2.85 -1.63
C GLY A 150 13.60 -4.23 -0.96
N ARG A 151 14.57 -4.41 -0.05
CA ARG A 151 14.86 -5.72 0.56
C ARG A 151 14.15 -5.85 1.90
N LEU A 152 13.29 -6.86 2.00
CA LEU A 152 12.69 -7.29 3.25
C LEU A 152 13.68 -8.16 4.01
N VAL A 153 14.02 -7.77 5.24
CA VAL A 153 14.77 -8.58 6.18
C VAL A 153 13.79 -9.45 6.96
N VAL A 154 13.97 -10.76 6.88
CA VAL A 154 13.24 -11.74 7.67
C VAL A 154 14.21 -12.32 8.69
N SER A 155 13.94 -12.15 9.98
CA SER A 155 14.83 -12.59 11.04
C SER A 155 14.09 -13.32 12.17
N THR A 156 14.82 -14.04 13.00
CA THR A 156 14.29 -14.66 14.21
C THR A 156 15.38 -14.82 15.27
N ARG A 157 14.97 -14.70 16.53
CA ARG A 157 15.80 -14.98 17.70
C ARG A 157 15.29 -16.18 18.51
N TYR A 158 14.30 -16.89 17.99
CA TYR A 158 13.77 -18.10 18.62
C TYR A 158 14.82 -19.22 18.65
N PRO A 159 14.88 -20.07 19.69
CA PRO A 159 14.01 -20.09 20.87
C PRO A 159 14.50 -19.24 22.06
N MET A 160 15.80 -19.23 22.32
CA MET A 160 16.36 -18.72 23.58
C MET A 160 16.93 -17.30 23.48
N GLY A 161 16.93 -16.68 22.30
CA GLY A 161 17.56 -15.38 22.09
C GLY A 161 19.10 -15.40 22.04
N LEU A 162 19.72 -16.58 22.12
CA LEU A 162 21.18 -16.75 22.03
C LEU A 162 21.71 -16.47 20.61
N LEU A 163 20.89 -16.69 19.60
CA LEU A 163 21.26 -16.61 18.19
C LEU A 163 20.26 -15.72 17.46
N CYS A 164 20.73 -15.05 16.43
CA CYS A 164 19.90 -14.33 15.47
C CYS A 164 20.12 -14.98 14.10
N ALA A 165 19.06 -15.55 13.54
CA ALA A 165 19.07 -15.97 12.14
C ALA A 165 18.35 -14.94 11.30
N TRP A 166 18.85 -14.66 10.09
CA TRP A 166 18.17 -13.78 9.14
C TRP A 166 18.43 -14.17 7.68
N CYS A 167 17.56 -13.68 6.81
CA CYS A 167 17.71 -13.73 5.36
C CYS A 167 17.08 -12.49 4.70
N TYR A 168 17.46 -12.22 3.45
CA TYR A 168 16.92 -11.12 2.65
C TYR A 168 15.98 -11.63 1.57
N VAL A 169 14.84 -10.98 1.42
CA VAL A 169 13.84 -11.23 0.38
C VAL A 169 13.64 -9.94 -0.43
N ALA A 170 13.93 -9.96 -1.72
CA ALA A 170 13.69 -8.80 -2.60
C ALA A 170 12.22 -8.77 -3.00
N CYS A 171 11.45 -7.82 -2.46
CA CYS A 171 10.06 -7.62 -2.84
C CYS A 171 9.99 -6.72 -4.08
N SER A 172 9.48 -7.22 -5.20
CA SER A 172 9.49 -6.48 -6.48
C SER A 172 8.16 -5.78 -6.83
N ARG A 173 7.25 -5.60 -5.87
CA ARG A 173 5.97 -4.90 -6.12
C ARG A 173 6.11 -3.44 -5.71
N PRO A 174 6.09 -2.50 -6.66
CA PRO A 174 6.27 -1.10 -6.34
C PRO A 174 5.07 -0.52 -5.59
N MET A 175 5.34 0.52 -4.80
CA MET A 175 4.36 1.32 -4.09
C MET A 175 4.16 2.64 -4.83
N LEU A 176 2.91 3.05 -4.99
CA LEU A 176 2.57 4.34 -5.57
C LEU A 176 2.25 5.33 -4.46
N VAL A 177 2.94 6.46 -4.44
CA VAL A 177 2.70 7.56 -3.50
C VAL A 177 2.23 8.79 -4.26
N TYR A 178 1.02 9.24 -3.97
CA TYR A 178 0.43 10.44 -4.57
C TYR A 178 1.08 11.71 -4.02
N PRO A 179 1.06 12.83 -4.78
CA PRO A 179 1.46 14.12 -4.25
C PRO A 179 0.58 14.50 -3.05
N LYS A 180 1.14 15.16 -2.05
CA LYS A 180 0.38 15.62 -0.89
C LYS A 180 -0.69 16.63 -1.33
N PRO A 181 -1.97 16.51 -0.92
CA PRO A 181 -2.97 17.52 -1.24
C PRO A 181 -2.58 18.88 -0.65
N GLY A 182 -2.60 19.92 -1.48
CA GLY A 182 -2.34 21.30 -1.08
C GLY A 182 -3.52 21.97 -0.38
N ALA A 183 -3.39 23.27 -0.15
CA ALA A 183 -4.49 24.11 0.34
C ALA A 183 -5.67 24.09 -0.65
N GLN A 184 -6.87 24.37 -0.14
CA GLN A 184 -8.08 24.41 -0.96
C GLN A 184 -7.93 25.43 -2.09
N TRP A 185 -8.22 24.99 -3.31
CA TRP A 185 -8.18 25.82 -4.51
C TRP A 185 -9.33 25.42 -5.43
N THR A 186 -10.02 26.42 -5.96
CA THR A 186 -11.15 26.25 -6.87
C THR A 186 -10.67 26.57 -8.29
N PRO A 187 -10.55 25.56 -9.18
CA PRO A 187 -10.16 25.82 -10.56
C PRO A 187 -11.18 26.70 -11.29
N PRO A 188 -10.76 27.48 -12.30
CA PRO A 188 -11.69 28.21 -13.16
C PRO A 188 -12.76 27.27 -13.75
N GLY A 189 -14.02 27.71 -13.75
CA GLY A 189 -15.15 26.90 -14.18
C GLY A 189 -15.73 25.97 -13.09
N ALA A 190 -15.06 25.78 -11.95
CA ALA A 190 -15.64 25.03 -10.82
C ALA A 190 -16.72 25.82 -10.06
N SER A 191 -16.68 27.15 -10.14
CA SER A 191 -17.65 28.06 -9.49
C SER A 191 -18.95 28.20 -10.28
N GLY A 192 -19.00 27.70 -11.52
CA GLY A 192 -20.10 27.94 -12.48
C GLY A 192 -21.42 27.24 -12.15
N ASP A 193 -21.48 26.47 -11.06
CA ASP A 193 -22.68 25.69 -10.70
C ASP A 193 -22.88 25.51 -9.19
N SER A 194 -22.13 26.24 -8.36
CA SER A 194 -22.27 26.21 -6.89
C SER A 194 -23.44 27.06 -6.39
N GLY A 195 -24.50 27.16 -7.19
CA GLY A 195 -25.76 27.84 -6.88
C GLY A 195 -26.93 26.88 -6.60
N ALA A 196 -26.69 25.57 -6.50
CA ALA A 196 -27.77 24.61 -6.28
C ALA A 196 -27.34 23.47 -5.35
N HIS A 197 -27.35 23.75 -4.05
CA HIS A 197 -28.06 22.84 -3.14
C HIS A 197 -29.57 22.91 -3.45
N ALA A 198 -29.96 22.57 -4.68
CA ALA A 198 -31.35 22.36 -5.03
C ALA A 198 -31.63 20.88 -4.80
N ALA A 199 -32.26 20.64 -3.64
CA ALA A 199 -33.19 19.57 -3.40
C ALA A 199 -33.06 18.33 -4.29
N TRP A 200 -32.64 17.23 -3.67
CA TRP A 200 -33.18 15.93 -4.03
C TRP A 200 -34.71 16.00 -3.93
N GLY A 201 -35.37 16.30 -5.05
CA GLY A 201 -36.81 16.47 -5.10
C GLY A 201 -37.26 17.52 -6.11
N GLY A 202 -37.46 17.07 -7.35
CA GLY A 202 -38.51 17.60 -8.21
C GLY A 202 -38.15 18.82 -9.06
N GLY A 203 -37.93 18.56 -10.35
CA GLY A 203 -38.45 19.41 -11.41
C GLY A 203 -37.82 20.78 -11.53
N ASN A 204 -36.57 20.83 -11.98
CA ASN A 204 -36.12 21.96 -12.80
C ASN A 204 -35.10 21.49 -13.83
N ASP A 205 -35.53 20.55 -14.69
CA ASP A 205 -34.97 20.50 -16.03
C ASP A 205 -35.66 21.62 -16.83
N ASP A 206 -34.90 22.49 -17.47
CA ASP A 206 -35.45 23.59 -18.25
C ASP A 206 -36.42 23.03 -19.30
N PHE A 207 -37.65 23.52 -19.27
CA PHE A 207 -38.71 23.13 -20.19
C PHE A 207 -38.29 23.49 -21.62
N ALA A 208 -37.96 22.48 -22.42
CA ALA A 208 -37.46 22.65 -23.78
C ALA A 208 -38.60 22.81 -24.81
N GLY A 209 -39.83 22.46 -24.44
CA GLY A 209 -41.02 22.61 -25.28
C GLY A 209 -42.01 21.45 -25.18
N LEU A 210 -43.01 21.49 -26.06
CA LEU A 210 -44.03 20.44 -26.23
C LEU A 210 -43.78 19.70 -27.54
N ARG A 211 -43.79 18.37 -27.49
CA ARG A 211 -43.79 17.50 -28.69
C ARG A 211 -45.06 16.68 -28.70
N GLY A 212 -45.60 16.38 -29.89
CA GLY A 212 -46.69 15.42 -30.03
C GLY A 212 -46.32 14.06 -29.41
N TYR A 213 -47.26 13.47 -28.69
CA TYR A 213 -47.10 12.18 -28.01
C TYR A 213 -46.75 11.06 -28.98
N ARG A 214 -45.81 10.21 -28.59
CA ARG A 214 -45.49 8.98 -29.31
C ARG A 214 -45.74 7.76 -28.42
N PRO A 215 -46.24 6.65 -28.97
CA PRO A 215 -46.35 5.39 -28.24
C PRO A 215 -44.98 5.00 -27.68
N GLY A 216 -44.86 4.92 -26.35
CA GLY A 216 -43.60 4.69 -25.62
C GLY A 216 -43.17 5.84 -24.69
N ASP A 217 -43.77 7.03 -24.82
CA ASP A 217 -43.53 8.15 -23.90
C ASP A 217 -44.16 7.87 -22.52
N LEU A 218 -43.45 8.22 -21.43
CA LEU A 218 -43.90 7.94 -20.06
C LEU A 218 -45.16 8.76 -19.70
N PRO A 219 -46.17 8.17 -19.04
CA PRO A 219 -47.39 8.87 -18.64
C PRO A 219 -47.16 10.09 -17.74
N SER A 220 -46.08 10.11 -16.96
CA SER A 220 -45.69 11.22 -16.09
C SER A 220 -45.19 12.46 -16.86
N GLN A 221 -44.82 12.30 -18.13
CA GLN A 221 -44.31 13.38 -18.99
C GLN A 221 -45.40 13.97 -19.88
N ILE A 222 -46.62 13.42 -19.87
CA ILE A 222 -47.75 13.92 -20.66
C ILE A 222 -48.24 15.24 -20.07
N ASP A 223 -48.37 16.26 -20.92
CA ASP A 223 -48.97 17.52 -20.56
C ASP A 223 -50.51 17.44 -20.61
N TRP A 224 -51.09 16.90 -19.54
CA TRP A 224 -52.55 16.77 -19.40
C TRP A 224 -53.30 18.10 -19.55
N LYS A 225 -52.65 19.25 -19.27
CA LYS A 225 -53.23 20.58 -19.45
C LYS A 225 -53.41 20.95 -20.92
N SER A 226 -52.52 20.50 -21.82
CA SER A 226 -52.70 20.67 -23.27
C SER A 226 -53.79 19.76 -23.81
N TYR A 227 -53.90 18.53 -23.29
CA TYR A 227 -54.94 17.58 -23.67
C TYR A 227 -56.35 18.08 -23.32
N ALA A 228 -56.53 18.65 -22.12
CA ALA A 228 -57.81 19.21 -21.68
C ALA A 228 -58.27 20.45 -22.47
N ARG A 229 -57.41 21.04 -23.29
CA ARG A 229 -57.71 22.22 -24.13
C ARG A 229 -57.87 21.87 -25.61
N GLU A 230 -58.09 20.60 -25.94
CA GLU A 230 -58.23 20.08 -27.32
C GLU A 230 -56.99 20.34 -28.22
N ARG A 231 -55.81 20.62 -27.62
CA ARG A 231 -54.56 20.90 -28.36
C ARG A 231 -53.74 19.65 -28.68
N GLY A 232 -54.36 18.48 -28.66
CA GLY A 232 -53.70 17.18 -28.85
C GLY A 232 -52.90 16.71 -27.63
N LEU A 233 -52.50 15.44 -27.67
CA LEU A 233 -51.70 14.82 -26.62
C LEU A 233 -50.23 15.20 -26.82
N ASN A 234 -49.69 16.02 -25.92
CA ASN A 234 -48.32 16.51 -25.99
C ASN A 234 -47.50 15.98 -24.81
N THR A 235 -46.24 15.64 -25.05
CA THR A 235 -45.25 15.24 -24.05
C THR A 235 -44.35 16.45 -23.75
N ARG A 236 -44.12 16.74 -22.45
CA ARG A 236 -43.18 17.77 -21.98
C ARG A 236 -41.76 17.30 -22.26
N MET A 237 -41.01 18.08 -23.02
CA MET A 237 -39.58 17.85 -23.22
C MET A 237 -38.79 18.64 -22.19
N PHE A 238 -37.86 17.95 -21.55
CA PHE A 238 -36.93 18.49 -20.57
C PHE A 238 -35.53 18.47 -21.19
N SER A 239 -34.88 19.63 -21.30
CA SER A 239 -33.46 19.67 -21.69
C SER A 239 -32.62 19.66 -20.42
N GLY A 240 -32.14 18.49 -20.03
CA GLY A 240 -31.05 18.44 -19.05
C GLY A 240 -29.82 19.08 -19.68
N GLN A 241 -29.44 20.28 -19.23
CA GLN A 241 -28.11 20.82 -19.54
C GLN A 241 -27.11 19.82 -18.99
N ALA A 242 -26.38 19.14 -19.90
CA ALA A 242 -25.29 18.29 -19.50
C ALA A 242 -24.26 19.18 -18.77
N ALA A 243 -24.13 19.00 -17.46
CA ALA A 243 -23.20 19.77 -16.64
C ALA A 243 -21.82 19.78 -17.31
N THR A 244 -21.35 20.99 -17.63
CA THR A 244 -20.09 21.19 -18.33
C THR A 244 -18.96 20.55 -17.52
N PRO A 245 -18.12 19.67 -18.11
CA PRO A 245 -17.06 19.01 -17.35
C PRO A 245 -16.06 20.03 -16.84
N LEU A 246 -15.67 19.90 -15.57
CA LEU A 246 -14.66 20.74 -14.95
C LEU A 246 -13.27 20.40 -15.50
N TRP A 247 -12.55 21.38 -16.05
CA TRP A 247 -11.17 21.19 -16.46
C TRP A 247 -10.22 21.68 -15.36
N ILE A 248 -9.46 20.75 -14.80
CA ILE A 248 -8.38 21.04 -13.84
C ILE A 248 -7.10 21.20 -14.66
N ASP A 249 -6.62 22.43 -14.78
CA ASP A 249 -5.52 22.78 -15.69
C ASP A 249 -4.28 23.28 -14.95
N TRP A 250 -3.12 22.74 -15.33
CA TRP A 250 -1.81 23.14 -14.84
C TRP A 250 -1.53 24.63 -14.94
N VAL A 251 -1.98 25.29 -16.01
CA VAL A 251 -1.71 26.72 -16.25
C VAL A 251 -2.31 27.57 -15.13
N HIS A 252 -3.49 27.20 -14.66
CA HIS A 252 -4.22 27.92 -13.61
C HIS A 252 -3.85 27.47 -12.20
N ALA A 253 -3.06 26.40 -12.04
CA ALA A 253 -2.68 25.88 -10.74
C ALA A 253 -1.83 26.90 -9.95
N PRO A 254 -2.16 27.18 -8.68
CA PRO A 254 -1.36 28.06 -7.83
C PRO A 254 -0.02 27.40 -7.48
N GLY A 255 1.01 28.23 -7.27
CA GLY A 255 2.36 27.78 -6.93
C GLY A 255 3.41 28.18 -7.98
N GLY A 256 4.59 28.58 -7.50
CA GLY A 256 5.74 28.93 -8.35
C GLY A 256 6.53 27.71 -8.80
N ASP A 257 6.58 26.67 -7.97
CA ASP A 257 7.30 25.43 -8.20
C ASP A 257 6.38 24.27 -8.62
N ILE A 258 6.98 23.21 -9.14
CA ILE A 258 6.29 22.01 -9.65
C ILE A 258 5.52 21.31 -8.52
N GLU A 259 6.10 21.18 -7.33
CA GLU A 259 5.48 20.44 -6.22
C GLU A 259 4.23 21.15 -5.68
N SER A 260 4.28 22.47 -5.53
CA SER A 260 3.11 23.26 -5.13
C SER A 260 1.97 23.14 -6.13
N ARG A 261 2.26 23.17 -7.44
CA ARG A 261 1.25 22.99 -8.50
C ARG A 261 0.65 21.59 -8.46
N LEU A 262 1.46 20.55 -8.33
CA LEU A 262 0.99 19.17 -8.19
C LEU A 262 0.10 19.02 -6.95
N SER A 263 0.47 19.64 -5.84
CA SER A 263 -0.31 19.62 -4.61
C SER A 263 -1.69 20.28 -4.80
N ALA A 264 -1.74 21.41 -5.49
CA ALA A 264 -2.99 22.11 -5.82
C ALA A 264 -3.88 21.30 -6.79
N LEU A 265 -3.28 20.71 -7.84
CA LEU A 265 -3.99 19.83 -8.78
C LEU A 265 -4.56 18.59 -8.09
N THR A 266 -3.76 17.95 -7.22
CA THR A 266 -4.24 16.83 -6.39
C THR A 266 -5.43 17.24 -5.54
N ARG A 267 -5.37 18.41 -4.89
CA ARG A 267 -6.49 18.91 -4.09
C ARG A 267 -7.75 19.13 -4.94
N ALA A 268 -7.62 19.76 -6.10
CA ALA A 268 -8.73 20.00 -7.01
C ALA A 268 -9.37 18.70 -7.52
N VAL A 269 -8.58 17.65 -7.80
CA VAL A 269 -9.09 16.32 -8.19
C VAL A 269 -9.91 15.70 -7.06
N LEU A 270 -9.43 15.79 -5.83
CA LEU A 270 -10.15 15.27 -4.66
C LEU A 270 -11.46 16.03 -4.41
N ASP A 271 -11.45 17.36 -4.53
CA ASP A 271 -12.64 18.20 -4.35
C ASP A 271 -13.66 17.97 -5.48
N ALA A 272 -13.20 17.74 -6.72
CA ALA A 272 -14.08 17.44 -7.85
C ALA A 272 -14.76 16.07 -7.71
N GLU A 273 -14.00 15.05 -7.26
CA GLU A 273 -14.54 13.71 -6.97
C GLU A 273 -15.53 13.76 -5.80
N ALA A 274 -15.20 14.44 -4.71
CA ALA A 274 -16.08 14.57 -3.54
C ALA A 274 -17.38 15.31 -3.89
N GLY A 275 -17.34 16.26 -4.82
CA GLY A 275 -18.51 16.94 -5.35
C GLY A 275 -19.30 16.16 -6.40
N GLY A 276 -18.87 14.93 -6.77
CA GLY A 276 -19.54 14.11 -7.77
C GLY A 276 -19.57 14.73 -9.18
N ARG A 277 -18.64 15.64 -9.49
CA ARG A 277 -18.59 16.33 -10.79
C ARG A 277 -17.77 15.52 -11.78
N ARG A 278 -18.11 15.60 -13.07
CA ARG A 278 -17.22 15.12 -14.14
C ARG A 278 -16.06 16.10 -14.30
N TYR A 279 -14.83 15.60 -14.27
CA TYR A 279 -13.63 16.45 -14.40
C TYR A 279 -12.57 15.83 -15.30
N GLY A 280 -11.85 16.66 -16.04
CA GLY A 280 -10.65 16.30 -16.81
C GLY A 280 -9.40 16.95 -16.21
N LEU A 281 -8.23 16.34 -16.46
CA LEU A 281 -6.94 16.84 -15.96
C LEU A 281 -6.04 17.21 -17.14
N ARG A 282 -5.46 18.41 -17.11
CA ARG A 282 -4.48 18.88 -18.08
C ARG A 282 -3.18 19.21 -17.39
N THR A 283 -2.11 18.56 -17.85
CA THR A 283 -0.73 18.80 -17.43
C THR A 283 0.14 19.01 -18.67
N PRO A 284 1.32 19.64 -18.56
CA PRO A 284 2.22 19.78 -19.70
C PRO A 284 2.50 18.41 -20.34
N GLY A 285 2.20 18.28 -21.63
CA GLY A 285 2.41 17.06 -22.40
C GLY A 285 1.34 15.96 -22.27
N THR A 286 0.40 16.04 -21.32
CA THR A 286 -0.65 15.00 -21.17
C THR A 286 -2.01 15.59 -20.79
N THR A 287 -3.05 15.15 -21.49
CA THR A 287 -4.45 15.49 -21.21
C THR A 287 -5.26 14.22 -20.93
N ILE A 288 -5.88 14.16 -19.76
CA ILE A 288 -6.81 13.10 -19.37
C ILE A 288 -8.23 13.61 -19.59
N ALA A 289 -8.99 12.91 -20.43
CA ALA A 289 -10.36 13.27 -20.77
C ALA A 289 -11.29 13.26 -19.54
N PRO A 290 -12.40 14.03 -19.55
CA PRO A 290 -13.28 14.09 -18.40
C PRO A 290 -13.92 12.74 -18.06
N GLY A 291 -13.78 12.33 -16.81
CA GLY A 291 -14.31 11.09 -16.27
C GLY A 291 -14.95 11.32 -14.90
N LEU A 292 -15.40 10.23 -14.29
CA LEU A 292 -15.97 10.22 -12.96
C LEU A 292 -15.68 8.88 -12.29
N GLY A 293 -15.54 8.90 -10.96
CA GLY A 293 -15.46 7.72 -10.12
C GLY A 293 -14.04 7.31 -9.72
N PRO A 294 -13.92 6.30 -8.84
CA PRO A 294 -12.66 5.99 -8.17
C PRO A 294 -11.51 5.62 -9.12
N ALA A 295 -11.82 4.98 -10.25
CA ALA A 295 -10.83 4.61 -11.26
C ALA A 295 -10.26 5.84 -11.97
N HIS A 296 -11.10 6.82 -12.31
CA HIS A 296 -10.68 8.08 -12.92
C HIS A 296 -9.86 8.92 -11.94
N ARG A 297 -10.31 9.01 -10.67
CA ARG A 297 -9.52 9.62 -9.59
C ARG A 297 -8.13 8.99 -9.49
N HIS A 298 -8.06 7.65 -9.45
CA HIS A 298 -6.79 6.94 -9.39
C HIS A 298 -5.89 7.25 -10.58
N GLN A 299 -6.44 7.28 -11.80
CA GLN A 299 -5.71 7.61 -13.02
C GLN A 299 -5.10 9.03 -12.96
N CYS A 300 -5.91 10.02 -12.56
CA CYS A 300 -5.46 11.40 -12.41
C CYS A 300 -4.36 11.52 -11.33
N LEU A 301 -4.56 10.93 -10.15
CA LEU A 301 -3.58 11.00 -9.06
C LEU A 301 -2.29 10.23 -9.38
N ARG A 302 -2.38 9.11 -10.10
CA ARG A 302 -1.22 8.36 -10.58
C ARG A 302 -0.41 9.19 -11.57
N HIS A 303 -1.08 9.87 -12.51
CA HIS A 303 -0.40 10.76 -13.45
C HIS A 303 0.34 11.89 -12.73
N LEU A 304 -0.29 12.52 -11.74
CA LEU A 304 0.35 13.55 -10.92
C LEU A 304 1.50 13.02 -10.07
N ALA A 305 1.42 11.78 -9.57
CA ALA A 305 2.51 11.14 -8.85
C ALA A 305 3.75 10.94 -9.73
N LEU A 306 3.56 10.51 -10.97
CA LEU A 306 4.63 10.20 -11.94
C LEU A 306 5.13 11.43 -12.71
N TYR A 307 4.53 12.60 -12.51
CA TYR A 307 4.90 13.80 -13.23
C TYR A 307 6.35 14.23 -12.91
N GLY A 308 7.21 14.29 -13.92
CA GLY A 308 8.60 14.72 -13.80
C GLY A 308 9.56 13.67 -13.22
N SER A 309 9.07 12.51 -12.76
CA SER A 309 9.88 11.30 -12.64
C SER A 309 9.97 10.68 -14.03
N GLY A 310 11.14 10.31 -14.53
CA GLY A 310 11.38 9.85 -15.91
C GLY A 310 10.67 8.55 -16.36
N ASP A 311 9.61 8.13 -15.65
CA ASP A 311 8.75 6.97 -15.88
C ASP A 311 7.33 7.38 -16.36
N ALA A 312 7.19 8.58 -16.94
CA ALA A 312 5.95 9.09 -17.53
C ALA A 312 5.72 8.55 -18.96
#